data_AF-A0A521GS11-F1
#
_entry.id   AF-A0A521GS11-F1
#
_cell.length_a   1.000
_cell.length_b   1.000
_cell.length_c   1.000
_cell.angle_alpha   90.00
_cell.angle_beta   90.00
_cell.angle_gamma   90.00
#
_symmetry.space_group_name_H-M   'P 1'
#
loop_
_entity.id
_entity.type
_entity.pdbx_description
1 polymer ?
#
loop_
_entity_poly.entity_id
_entity_poly.type
_entity_poly.pdbx_seq_one_letter_code
_entity_poly.pdbx_strand_id
1 'polypeptide(L)'
;MRNRSNQSGFSAVEAILIMVVVAILGFTGWFVWNSQRQKTSESSTTKQTTKTTKAAPAERAVTIKEWGVKLKPGEAVKTLTYTLQPSPGTMYPTAYLTTSELSSSKACSDYYNQGASPTLKAAPSFQGISRLALTDKVSFDEGVTTMTAAEAVKQSPESYKQIGDFVYWYHHSNGTPCPDQTDAQSKAFEATFATLQPN
;
A
#
# COMPACT_ATOMS: atom_id res chain seq x y z
N MET A 1 -27.12 -70.82 19.99
CA MET A 1 -26.39 -70.12 18.91
C MET A 1 -26.07 -68.71 19.37
N ARG A 2 -24.79 -68.34 19.51
CA ARG A 2 -24.35 -66.98 19.92
C ARG A 2 -23.19 -66.56 19.03
N ASN A 3 -23.43 -65.62 18.11
CA ASN A 3 -22.38 -64.90 17.40
C ASN A 3 -21.88 -63.76 18.29
N ARG A 4 -20.57 -63.72 18.57
CA ARG A 4 -19.87 -62.52 19.09
C ARG A 4 -19.24 -61.79 17.90
N SER A 5 -19.59 -60.53 17.70
CA SER A 5 -18.94 -59.63 16.75
C SER A 5 -17.85 -58.83 17.45
N ASN A 6 -16.61 -58.94 16.97
CA ASN A 6 -15.47 -58.12 17.39
C ASN A 6 -15.30 -56.99 16.37
N GLN A 7 -15.88 -55.81 16.62
CA GLN A 7 -15.67 -54.59 15.81
C GLN A 7 -15.16 -53.40 16.65
N SER A 8 -14.35 -53.66 17.67
CA SER A 8 -13.81 -52.63 18.57
C SER A 8 -12.56 -51.89 18.05
N GLY A 9 -12.07 -52.22 16.83
CA GLY A 9 -10.84 -51.62 16.28
C GLY A 9 -11.03 -50.28 15.55
N PHE A 10 -12.20 -50.03 14.95
CA PHE A 10 -12.40 -48.85 14.11
C PHE A 10 -12.62 -47.57 14.93
N SER A 11 -13.25 -47.68 16.10
CA SER A 11 -13.55 -46.55 16.99
C SER A 11 -12.29 -45.93 17.61
N ALA A 12 -11.26 -46.74 17.89
CA ALA A 12 -10.00 -46.24 18.44
C ALA A 12 -9.22 -45.39 17.43
N VAL A 13 -9.23 -45.77 16.15
CA VAL A 13 -8.53 -45.04 15.08
C VAL A 13 -9.21 -43.70 14.79
N GLU A 14 -10.55 -43.69 14.80
CA GLU A 14 -11.33 -42.46 14.61
C GLU A 14 -11.08 -41.42 15.72
N ALA A 15 -11.02 -41.86 16.98
CA ALA A 15 -10.73 -40.98 18.11
C ALA A 15 -9.32 -40.36 18.03
N ILE A 16 -8.32 -41.14 17.61
CA ILE A 16 -6.95 -40.65 17.41
C ILE A 16 -6.89 -39.63 16.26
N LEU A 17 -7.61 -39.89 15.17
CA LEU A 17 -7.61 -38.99 14.00
C LEU A 17 -8.23 -37.63 14.33
N ILE A 18 -9.32 -37.60 15.10
CA ILE A 18 -9.91 -36.35 15.59
C ILE A 18 -8.93 -35.60 16.50
N MET A 19 -8.23 -36.30 17.39
CA MET A 19 -7.24 -35.69 18.28
C MET A 19 -6.09 -35.02 17.51
N VAL A 20 -5.62 -35.64 16.43
CA VAL A 20 -4.57 -35.08 15.55
C VAL A 20 -5.04 -33.81 14.85
N VAL A 21 -6.27 -33.79 14.34
CA VAL A 21 -6.83 -32.60 13.68
C VAL A 21 -6.94 -31.42 14.65
N VAL A 22 -7.43 -31.67 15.88
CA VAL A 22 -7.54 -30.64 16.92
C VAL A 22 -6.16 -30.12 17.33
N ALA A 23 -5.15 -30.98 17.41
CA ALA A 23 -3.78 -30.57 17.73
C ALA A 23 -3.18 -29.66 16.66
N ILE A 24 -3.39 -29.95 15.37
CA ILE A 24 -2.89 -29.13 14.26
C ILE A 24 -3.58 -27.76 14.24
N LEU A 25 -4.90 -27.72 14.41
CA LEU A 25 -5.66 -26.47 14.44
C LEU A 25 -5.30 -25.60 15.66
N GLY A 26 -5.13 -26.22 16.84
CA GLY A 26 -4.69 -25.52 18.04
C GLY A 26 -3.27 -24.95 17.90
N PHE A 27 -2.35 -25.74 17.34
CA PHE A 27 -0.97 -25.31 17.14
C PHE A 27 -0.84 -24.19 16.11
N THR A 28 -1.53 -24.30 14.96
CA THR A 28 -1.50 -23.26 13.92
C THR A 28 -2.13 -21.95 14.40
N GLY A 29 -3.26 -22.01 15.10
CA GLY A 29 -3.88 -20.83 15.71
C GLY A 29 -2.98 -20.17 16.75
N TRP A 30 -2.34 -20.96 17.62
CA TRP A 30 -1.38 -20.45 18.61
C TRP A 30 -0.12 -19.87 17.96
N PHE A 31 0.42 -20.51 16.93
CA PHE A 31 1.63 -20.07 16.23
C PHE A 31 1.45 -18.70 15.56
N VAL A 32 0.30 -18.46 14.90
CA VAL A 32 -0.02 -17.16 14.30
C VAL A 32 -0.19 -16.09 15.38
N TRP A 33 -0.92 -16.39 16.46
CA TRP A 33 -1.12 -15.46 17.57
C TRP A 33 0.19 -15.11 18.29
N ASN A 34 1.05 -16.11 18.53
CA ASN A 34 2.34 -15.93 19.18
C ASN A 34 3.36 -15.20 18.28
N SER A 35 3.34 -15.44 16.97
CA SER A 35 4.21 -14.75 16.01
C SER A 35 3.92 -13.25 15.90
N GLN A 36 2.70 -12.79 16.24
CA GLN A 36 2.40 -11.37 16.36
C GLN A 36 2.92 -10.75 17.67
N ARG A 37 3.16 -11.55 18.72
CA ARG A 37 3.66 -11.06 20.03
C ARG A 37 5.18 -10.95 20.12
N GLN A 38 5.94 -11.64 19.27
CA GLN A 38 7.41 -11.52 19.24
C GLN A 38 7.93 -10.29 18.48
N LYS A 39 7.05 -9.40 18.00
CA LYS A 39 7.41 -8.08 17.47
C LYS A 39 7.19 -6.94 18.46
N THR A 40 7.37 -7.19 19.76
CA THR A 40 7.39 -6.14 20.77
C THR A 40 8.34 -6.51 21.90
N SER A 41 9.60 -6.10 21.78
CA SER A 41 10.38 -5.47 22.85
C SER A 41 11.82 -5.21 22.40
N GLU A 42 12.03 -4.09 21.71
CA GLU A 42 13.14 -3.19 22.03
C GLU A 42 12.56 -1.78 22.17
N SER A 43 12.20 -1.44 23.41
CA SER A 43 12.00 -0.07 23.82
C SER A 43 13.36 0.59 23.97
N SER A 44 13.86 1.20 22.90
CA SER A 44 14.66 2.42 23.07
C SER A 44 13.67 3.58 23.12
N THR A 45 13.35 4.01 24.34
CA THR A 45 12.66 5.27 24.59
C THR A 45 13.57 6.40 24.11
N THR A 46 13.45 6.76 22.83
CA THR A 46 13.59 8.16 22.44
C THR A 46 12.17 8.69 22.38
N LYS A 47 11.84 9.62 23.27
CA LYS A 47 10.66 10.46 23.10
C LYS A 47 10.80 11.12 21.72
N GLN A 48 10.17 10.55 20.71
CA GLN A 48 9.93 11.27 19.47
C GLN A 48 8.84 12.27 19.79
N THR A 49 9.28 13.38 20.38
CA THR A 49 8.57 14.65 20.27
C THR A 49 8.12 14.74 18.82
N THR A 50 6.81 14.79 18.60
CA THR A 50 6.21 15.45 17.47
C THR A 50 6.84 16.83 17.39
N LYS A 51 7.98 16.94 16.73
CA LYS A 51 8.53 18.21 16.30
C LYS A 51 7.70 18.57 15.09
N THR A 52 6.55 19.17 15.36
CA THR A 52 6.00 20.23 14.53
C THR A 52 7.09 21.30 14.49
N THR A 53 8.06 21.16 13.58
CA THR A 53 9.02 22.22 13.30
C THR A 53 8.26 23.31 12.59
N LYS A 54 7.79 24.30 13.37
CA LYS A 54 7.52 25.63 12.87
C LYS A 54 8.86 26.28 12.55
N ALA A 55 9.22 26.36 11.27
CA ALA A 55 10.26 27.24 10.75
C ALA A 55 9.86 27.71 9.33
N ALA A 56 10.23 28.95 9.01
CA ALA A 56 9.73 29.83 7.95
C ALA A 56 10.09 29.37 6.50
N PRO A 57 9.59 30.04 5.44
CA PRO A 57 9.31 29.43 4.14
C PRO A 57 10.58 29.25 3.29
N ALA A 58 11.02 28.01 3.11
CA ALA A 58 11.97 27.62 2.07
C ALA A 58 11.65 26.17 1.66
N GLU A 59 11.38 25.99 0.35
CA GLU A 59 11.14 24.73 -0.37
C GLU A 59 10.21 23.70 0.32
N ARG A 60 8.93 23.69 -0.08
CA ARG A 60 7.93 22.70 0.33
C ARG A 60 8.17 21.29 -0.26
N ALA A 61 9.42 20.91 -0.51
CA ALA A 61 9.71 19.63 -1.15
C ALA A 61 9.40 18.46 -0.19
N VAL A 62 8.74 17.44 -0.70
CA VAL A 62 8.46 16.19 0.00
C VAL A 62 9.42 15.12 -0.52
N THR A 63 10.24 14.58 0.37
CA THR A 63 11.17 13.48 0.03
C THR A 63 10.53 12.14 0.38
N ILE A 64 10.42 11.24 -0.60
CA ILE A 64 10.09 9.83 -0.39
C ILE A 64 11.41 9.11 -0.04
N LYS A 65 11.71 9.03 1.26
CA LYS A 65 13.02 8.61 1.77
C LYS A 65 13.39 7.19 1.34
N GLU A 66 12.41 6.32 1.28
CA GLU A 66 12.54 4.91 0.91
C GLU A 66 12.97 4.73 -0.55
N TRP A 67 12.74 5.74 -1.38
CA TRP A 67 13.02 5.72 -2.82
C TRP A 67 14.13 6.69 -3.23
N GLY A 68 14.59 7.56 -2.32
CA GLY A 68 15.62 8.56 -2.62
C GLY A 68 15.18 9.58 -3.66
N VAL A 69 13.89 9.93 -3.69
CA VAL A 69 13.31 10.91 -4.63
C VAL A 69 12.61 12.04 -3.88
N LYS A 70 12.55 13.22 -4.50
CA LYS A 70 11.87 14.40 -3.98
C LYS A 70 10.84 14.95 -4.97
N LEU A 71 9.78 15.53 -4.43
CA LEU A 71 8.61 16.08 -5.11
C LEU A 71 8.40 17.52 -4.63
N LYS A 72 7.98 18.43 -5.51
CA LYS A 72 7.53 19.77 -5.16
C LYS A 72 6.00 19.85 -5.35
N PRO A 73 5.24 20.23 -4.31
CA PRO A 73 3.79 20.36 -4.40
C PRO A 73 3.39 21.38 -5.46
N GLY A 74 2.35 21.06 -6.23
CA GLY A 74 1.68 22.04 -7.10
C GLY A 74 1.05 23.18 -6.28
N GLU A 75 0.81 24.33 -6.93
CA GLU A 75 0.38 25.55 -6.24
C GLU A 75 -0.92 25.41 -5.43
N ALA A 76 -1.85 24.56 -5.88
CA ALA A 76 -3.12 24.30 -5.19
C ALA A 76 -2.98 23.38 -3.96
N VAL A 77 -1.80 22.79 -3.73
CA VAL A 77 -1.53 21.89 -2.60
C VAL A 77 -0.57 22.56 -1.63
N LYS A 78 -1.13 23.09 -0.52
CA LYS A 78 -0.35 23.78 0.53
C LYS A 78 0.48 22.81 1.36
N THR A 79 -0.06 21.63 1.62
CA THR A 79 0.56 20.56 2.39
C THR A 79 0.50 19.29 1.56
N LEU A 80 1.66 18.70 1.30
CA LEU A 80 1.77 17.41 0.63
C LEU A 80 2.42 16.44 1.61
N THR A 81 1.82 15.27 1.71
CA THR A 81 2.32 14.15 2.51
C THR A 81 2.14 12.88 1.69
N TYR A 82 2.81 11.80 2.07
CA TYR A 82 2.63 10.51 1.42
C TYR A 82 2.51 9.39 2.45
N THR A 83 1.77 8.36 2.08
CA THR A 83 1.75 7.08 2.78
C THR A 83 2.26 6.01 1.82
N LEU A 84 3.32 5.31 2.20
CA LEU A 84 3.73 4.12 1.48
C LEU A 84 2.84 2.96 1.88
N GLN A 85 2.28 2.30 0.87
CA GLN A 85 1.54 1.08 1.09
C GLN A 85 2.36 -0.10 0.55
N PRO A 86 2.74 -1.06 1.41
CA PRO A 86 3.24 -2.35 0.94
C PRO A 86 2.04 -3.06 0.34
N SER A 87 2.11 -3.39 -0.94
CA SER A 87 0.91 -3.82 -1.62
C SER A 87 0.52 -5.26 -1.31
N PRO A 88 -0.71 -5.52 -0.86
CA PRO A 88 -1.34 -6.83 -0.94
C PRO A 88 -2.34 -6.74 -2.11
N GLY A 89 -1.86 -6.99 -3.33
CA GLY A 89 -2.69 -7.10 -4.54
C GLY A 89 -2.25 -6.29 -5.75
N THR A 90 -1.48 -5.21 -5.59
CA THR A 90 -0.76 -4.53 -6.68
C THR A 90 0.69 -5.02 -6.73
N MET A 91 1.26 -5.14 -7.91
CA MET A 91 2.58 -5.74 -8.12
C MET A 91 3.74 -4.85 -7.64
N TYR A 92 3.47 -3.58 -7.30
CA TYR A 92 4.49 -2.53 -7.11
C TYR A 92 4.29 -1.74 -5.80
N PRO A 93 5.37 -1.30 -5.13
CA PRO A 93 5.27 -0.37 -4.02
C PRO A 93 4.72 0.98 -4.50
N THR A 94 3.71 1.49 -3.80
CA THR A 94 3.00 2.72 -4.16
C THR A 94 3.05 3.74 -3.02
N ALA A 95 3.39 4.98 -3.34
CA ALA A 95 3.30 6.14 -2.48
C ALA A 95 2.01 6.90 -2.82
N TYR A 96 1.03 6.84 -1.92
CA TYR A 96 -0.23 7.58 -2.06
C TYR A 96 -0.05 8.99 -1.54
N LEU A 97 -0.33 9.98 -2.39
CA LEU A 97 -0.11 11.39 -2.09
C LEU A 97 -1.36 12.02 -1.49
N THR A 98 -1.27 12.64 -0.32
CA THR A 98 -2.43 13.30 0.31
C THR A 98 -2.06 14.65 0.89
N THR A 99 -3.07 15.44 1.25
CA THR A 99 -2.90 16.73 1.94
C THR A 99 -3.42 16.64 3.37
N SER A 100 -3.03 17.58 4.24
CA SER A 100 -3.59 17.65 5.59
C SER A 100 -5.11 17.87 5.56
N GLU A 101 -5.62 18.61 4.58
CA GLU A 101 -7.05 18.87 4.38
C GLU A 101 -7.79 17.57 4.01
N LEU A 102 -7.30 16.81 3.03
CA LEU A 102 -7.92 15.57 2.59
C LEU A 102 -7.81 14.46 3.65
N SER A 103 -6.69 14.42 4.37
CA SER A 103 -6.48 13.44 5.44
C SER A 103 -7.35 13.66 6.68
N SER A 104 -7.81 14.89 6.89
CA SER A 104 -8.74 15.23 7.99
C SER A 104 -10.21 15.18 7.56
N SER A 105 -10.49 15.05 6.25
CA SER A 105 -11.85 14.94 5.75
C SER A 105 -12.46 13.58 6.10
N LYS A 106 -13.57 13.62 6.85
CA LYS A 106 -14.40 12.44 7.11
C LYS A 106 -15.03 11.90 5.83
N ALA A 107 -15.51 12.77 4.93
CA ALA A 107 -16.14 12.33 3.69
C ALA A 107 -15.15 11.59 2.80
N CYS A 108 -13.91 12.08 2.71
CA CYS A 108 -12.82 11.38 2.06
C CYS A 108 -12.56 10.05 2.78
N SER A 109 -12.27 10.06 4.08
CA SER A 109 -12.03 8.82 4.83
C SER A 109 -13.13 7.76 4.62
N ASP A 110 -14.40 8.15 4.72
CA ASP A 110 -15.54 7.27 4.48
C ASP A 110 -15.60 6.78 3.03
N TYR A 111 -15.37 7.66 2.03
CA TYR A 111 -15.36 7.32 0.62
C TYR A 111 -14.28 6.27 0.31
N TYR A 112 -13.07 6.48 0.85
CA TYR A 112 -11.99 5.50 0.74
C TYR A 112 -12.37 4.19 1.43
N ASN A 113 -12.97 4.22 2.61
CA ASN A 113 -13.38 3.00 3.32
C ASN A 113 -14.50 2.21 2.60
N GLN A 114 -15.29 2.85 1.71
CA GLN A 114 -16.39 2.23 0.97
C GLN A 114 -15.94 1.52 -0.32
N GLY A 115 -14.89 2.01 -0.98
CA GLY A 115 -14.36 1.46 -2.23
C GLY A 115 -12.96 0.85 -2.15
N ALA A 116 -12.27 1.01 -1.02
CA ALA A 116 -10.95 0.46 -0.81
C ALA A 116 -11.02 -1.08 -0.79
N SER A 117 -10.15 -1.70 -1.60
CA SER A 117 -9.59 -2.99 -1.22
C SER A 117 -9.22 -2.92 0.28
N PRO A 118 -9.51 -3.94 1.11
CA PRO A 118 -9.30 -3.88 2.57
C PRO A 118 -7.88 -3.46 3.01
N THR A 119 -6.95 -3.39 2.06
CA THR A 119 -5.56 -2.97 2.17
C THR A 119 -5.34 -1.44 2.04
N LEU A 120 -6.22 -0.69 1.37
CA LEU A 120 -6.11 0.76 1.07
C LEU A 120 -6.64 1.69 2.19
N LYS A 121 -6.99 1.15 3.36
CA LYS A 121 -7.59 1.91 4.47
C LYS A 121 -6.72 3.07 5.01
N ALA A 122 -5.44 3.14 4.64
CA ALA A 122 -4.46 4.04 5.23
C ALA A 122 -4.19 5.32 4.42
N ALA A 123 -4.75 5.48 3.21
CA ALA A 123 -4.47 6.62 2.35
C ALA A 123 -5.76 7.27 1.82
N PRO A 124 -6.05 8.52 2.20
CA PRO A 124 -7.23 9.23 1.74
C PRO A 124 -7.02 9.89 0.36
N SER A 125 -6.34 9.21 -0.56
CA SER A 125 -6.16 9.67 -1.93
C SER A 125 -6.12 8.51 -2.93
N PHE A 126 -6.82 8.67 -4.05
CA PHE A 126 -6.81 7.71 -5.17
C PHE A 126 -5.56 7.89 -6.06
N GLN A 127 -4.66 8.82 -5.69
CA GLN A 127 -3.55 9.25 -6.52
C GLN A 127 -2.25 8.73 -5.92
N GLY A 128 -1.60 7.87 -6.69
CA GLY A 128 -0.41 7.16 -6.28
C GLY A 128 0.70 7.36 -7.28
N ILE A 129 1.93 7.38 -6.77
CA ILE A 129 3.12 7.13 -7.58
C ILE A 129 3.53 5.70 -7.28
N SER A 130 3.64 4.86 -8.29
CA SER A 130 4.20 3.51 -8.15
C SER A 130 5.66 3.51 -8.58
N ARG A 131 6.49 2.71 -7.90
CA ARG A 131 7.90 2.50 -8.29
C ARG A 131 8.06 1.09 -8.86
N LEU A 132 8.56 1.00 -10.08
CA LEU A 132 8.75 -0.21 -10.85
C LEU A 132 10.23 -0.40 -11.20
N ALA A 133 10.71 -1.63 -11.23
CA ALA A 133 11.98 -1.97 -11.86
C ALA A 133 11.87 -1.83 -13.39
N LEU A 134 12.99 -1.57 -14.07
CA LEU A 134 13.00 -1.41 -15.53
C LEU A 134 12.38 -2.59 -16.29
N THR A 135 12.50 -3.80 -15.74
CA THR A 135 12.03 -5.06 -16.34
C THR A 135 10.59 -5.42 -16.01
N ASP A 136 9.96 -4.70 -15.06
CA ASP A 136 8.60 -4.97 -14.63
C ASP A 136 7.62 -4.78 -15.79
N LYS A 137 6.59 -5.62 -15.84
CA LYS A 137 5.60 -5.61 -16.92
C LYS A 137 4.41 -4.74 -16.58
N VAL A 138 4.15 -3.72 -17.38
CA VAL A 138 2.97 -2.85 -17.24
C VAL A 138 1.93 -3.18 -18.31
N SER A 139 0.65 -3.07 -17.94
CA SER A 139 -0.49 -3.17 -18.85
C SER A 139 -1.26 -1.86 -18.82
N PHE A 140 -1.63 -1.36 -20.01
CA PHE A 140 -2.33 -0.09 -20.16
C PHE A 140 -3.85 -0.25 -20.20
N ASP A 141 -4.34 -1.43 -20.57
CA ASP A 141 -5.76 -1.78 -20.57
C ASP A 141 -5.95 -3.27 -20.26
N GLU A 142 -7.17 -3.65 -19.88
CA GLU A 142 -7.58 -5.05 -19.75
C GLU A 142 -7.56 -5.72 -21.14
N GLY A 143 -6.49 -6.48 -21.43
CA GLY A 143 -6.36 -7.26 -22.68
C GLY A 143 -5.22 -6.83 -23.61
N VAL A 144 -4.34 -5.91 -23.21
CA VAL A 144 -3.24 -5.39 -24.04
C VAL A 144 -1.91 -6.13 -23.82
N THR A 145 -1.07 -6.14 -24.86
CA THR A 145 0.34 -6.55 -24.82
C THR A 145 1.08 -5.86 -23.68
N THR A 146 1.56 -6.65 -22.72
CA THR A 146 2.41 -6.13 -21.65
C THR A 146 3.75 -5.67 -22.20
N MET A 147 4.23 -4.52 -21.79
CA MET A 147 5.61 -4.06 -22.07
C MET A 147 6.37 -3.84 -20.79
N THR A 148 7.69 -3.76 -20.90
CA THR A 148 8.54 -3.41 -19.76
C THR A 148 8.33 -1.96 -19.36
N ALA A 149 8.55 -1.65 -18.08
CA ALA A 149 8.47 -0.27 -17.59
C ALA A 149 9.42 0.67 -18.36
N ALA A 150 10.59 0.17 -18.78
CA ALA A 150 11.52 0.92 -19.63
C ALA A 150 10.96 1.23 -21.03
N GLU A 151 10.16 0.34 -21.62
CA GLU A 151 9.44 0.60 -22.88
C GLU A 151 8.30 1.60 -22.66
N ALA A 152 7.57 1.49 -21.55
CA ALA A 152 6.49 2.40 -21.19
C ALA A 152 6.96 3.85 -21.06
N VAL A 153 8.16 4.10 -20.52
CA VAL A 153 8.76 5.44 -20.47
C VAL A 153 8.97 6.03 -21.87
N LYS A 154 9.33 5.20 -22.85
CA LYS A 154 9.53 5.66 -24.23
C LYS A 154 8.21 5.95 -24.93
N GLN A 155 7.17 5.19 -24.61
CA GLN A 155 5.85 5.35 -25.23
C GLN A 155 5.03 6.49 -24.62
N SER A 156 5.11 6.66 -23.29
CA SER A 156 4.29 7.58 -22.51
C SER A 156 5.14 8.35 -21.48
N PRO A 157 6.09 9.20 -21.94
CA PRO A 157 7.00 9.94 -21.06
C PRO A 157 6.30 10.93 -20.12
N GLU A 158 5.04 11.29 -20.40
CA GLU A 158 4.20 12.11 -19.54
C GLU A 158 3.65 11.35 -18.33
N SER A 159 3.39 10.05 -18.48
CA SER A 159 2.82 9.20 -17.43
C SER A 159 3.91 8.45 -16.65
N TYR A 160 5.06 8.21 -17.28
CA TYR A 160 6.18 7.45 -16.73
C TYR A 160 7.46 8.26 -16.71
N LYS A 161 8.15 8.22 -15.57
CA LYS A 161 9.43 8.91 -15.38
C LYS A 161 10.49 7.93 -14.93
N GLN A 162 11.57 7.79 -15.70
CA GLN A 162 12.72 7.00 -15.27
C GLN A 162 13.66 7.85 -14.42
N ILE A 163 14.06 7.33 -13.25
CA ILE A 163 15.07 7.93 -12.39
C ILE A 163 15.99 6.80 -11.90
N GLY A 164 17.23 6.80 -12.40
CA GLY A 164 18.17 5.69 -12.19
C GLY A 164 17.63 4.38 -12.75
N ASP A 165 17.65 3.33 -11.93
CA ASP A 165 17.23 1.97 -12.28
C ASP A 165 15.74 1.71 -12.05
N PHE A 166 14.96 2.75 -11.78
CA PHE A 166 13.53 2.63 -11.52
C PHE A 166 12.71 3.52 -12.43
N VAL A 167 11.51 3.05 -12.74
CA VAL A 167 10.45 3.81 -13.40
C VAL A 167 9.40 4.17 -12.36
N TYR A 168 8.95 5.42 -12.41
CA TYR A 168 7.89 5.94 -11.58
C TYR A 168 6.68 6.19 -12.45
N TRP A 169 5.52 5.73 -12.00
CA TRP A 169 4.26 5.87 -12.73
C TRP A 169 3.23 6.56 -11.85
N TYR A 170 2.71 7.68 -12.31
CA TYR A 170 1.60 8.35 -11.66
C TYR A 170 0.28 7.77 -12.18
N HIS A 171 -0.58 7.37 -11.25
CA HIS A 171 -1.86 6.78 -11.58
C HIS A 171 -2.97 7.31 -10.69
N HIS A 172 -4.15 7.35 -11.29
CA HIS A 172 -5.42 7.48 -10.60
C HIS A 172 -5.96 6.06 -10.47
N SER A 173 -6.28 5.62 -9.26
CA SER A 173 -7.10 4.42 -9.12
C SER A 173 -8.50 4.73 -9.68
N ASN A 174 -9.13 3.76 -10.37
CA ASN A 174 -10.30 3.89 -11.26
C ASN A 174 -11.62 4.36 -10.59
N GLY A 175 -11.56 5.25 -9.60
CA GLY A 175 -12.68 5.86 -8.92
C GLY A 175 -12.76 7.36 -9.17
N THR A 176 -13.92 7.94 -8.86
CA THR A 176 -14.04 9.39 -8.74
C THR A 176 -13.17 9.88 -7.57
N PRO A 177 -12.61 11.10 -7.62
CA PRO A 177 -12.03 11.72 -6.43
C PRO A 177 -13.04 11.71 -5.28
N CYS A 178 -12.55 11.70 -4.03
CA CYS A 178 -13.49 11.85 -2.92
C CYS A 178 -14.23 13.20 -3.03
N PRO A 179 -15.45 13.32 -2.46
CA PRO A 179 -16.27 14.51 -2.62
C PRO A 179 -15.60 15.84 -2.24
N ASP A 180 -14.68 15.80 -1.27
CA ASP A 180 -13.95 16.99 -0.81
C ASP A 180 -12.67 17.26 -1.60
N GLN A 181 -12.27 16.34 -2.49
CA GLN A 181 -11.14 16.54 -3.36
C GLN A 181 -11.55 17.35 -4.59
N THR A 182 -11.01 18.56 -4.69
CA THR A 182 -11.25 19.46 -5.82
C THR A 182 -10.45 19.07 -7.06
N ASP A 183 -10.93 19.47 -8.24
CA ASP A 183 -10.19 19.31 -9.50
C ASP A 183 -8.83 20.03 -9.47
N ALA A 184 -8.75 21.17 -8.78
CA ALA A 184 -7.51 21.91 -8.59
C ALA A 184 -6.47 21.10 -7.80
N GLN A 185 -6.91 20.41 -6.74
CA GLN A 185 -6.04 19.50 -6.00
C GLN A 185 -5.60 18.32 -6.88
N SER A 186 -6.52 17.71 -7.63
CA SER A 186 -6.19 16.62 -8.56
C SER A 186 -5.13 17.00 -9.60
N LYS A 187 -5.29 18.16 -10.24
CA LYS A 187 -4.29 18.70 -11.19
C LYS A 187 -2.97 19.05 -10.51
N ALA A 188 -3.02 19.52 -9.26
CA ALA A 188 -1.81 19.86 -8.53
C ALA A 188 -1.00 18.62 -8.11
N PHE A 189 -1.63 17.49 -7.82
CA PHE A 189 -0.91 16.23 -7.60
C PHE A 189 -0.26 15.69 -8.88
N GLU A 190 -0.93 15.79 -10.03
CA GLU A 190 -0.34 15.47 -11.34
C GLU A 190 0.86 16.39 -11.64
N ALA A 191 0.71 17.70 -11.44
CA ALA A 191 1.80 18.66 -11.56
C ALA A 191 2.95 18.36 -10.57
N THR A 192 2.62 17.84 -9.38
CA THR A 192 3.62 17.41 -8.39
C THR A 192 4.46 16.27 -8.95
N PHE A 193 3.87 15.30 -9.65
CA PHE A 193 4.61 14.20 -10.28
C PHE A 193 5.61 14.69 -11.33
N ALA A 194 5.26 15.72 -12.12
CA ALA A 194 6.19 16.31 -13.09
C ALA A 194 7.50 16.82 -12.44
N THR A 195 7.45 17.22 -11.17
CA THR A 195 8.61 17.71 -10.40
C THR A 195 9.47 16.61 -9.77
N LEU A 196 9.08 15.34 -9.89
CA LEU A 196 9.78 14.19 -9.31
C LEU A 196 11.23 14.13 -9.80
N GLN A 197 12.18 14.05 -8.89
CA GLN A 197 13.61 14.04 -9.20
C GLN A 197 14.41 13.30 -8.11
N PRO A 198 15.67 12.90 -8.38
CA PRO A 198 16.55 12.38 -7.33
C PRO A 198 16.64 13.34 -6.14
N ASN A 199 16.62 12.78 -4.92
CA ASN A 199 16.74 13.56 -3.68
C ASN A 199 18.16 14.13 -3.52
#